data_AF-A0A521L876-F1
#
_entry.id   AF-A0A521L876-F1
#
_cell.length_a   1.000
_cell.length_b   1.000
_cell.length_c   1.000
_cell.angle_alpha   90.00
_cell.angle_beta   90.00
_cell.angle_gamma   90.00
#
_symmetry.space_group_name_H-M   'P 1'
#
loop_
_entity.id
_entity.type
_entity.pdbx_description
1 polymer ?
#
loop_
_entity_poly.entity_id
_entity_poly.type
_entity_poly.pdbx_seq_one_letter_code
_entity_poly.pdbx_strand_id
1 'polypeptide(L)' 'MATNGISLDRITIPRWTIQRGPKDEVCPCCGEAAVLVKADDRHVTFCACYIVSDQWIPRKRLSS' A
#
# COMPACT_ATOMS: atom_id res chain seq x y z
N MET A 1 21.84 8.80 -17.04
CA MET A 1 20.95 7.81 -16.41
C MET A 1 19.85 8.58 -15.71
N ALA A 2 18.66 8.68 -16.32
CA ALA A 2 17.55 9.42 -15.75
C ALA A 2 16.92 8.57 -14.63
N THR A 3 17.18 8.91 -13.38
CA THR A 3 16.32 8.51 -12.28
C THR A 3 15.00 9.25 -12.49
N ASN A 4 14.02 8.58 -13.11
CA ASN A 4 12.65 9.06 -13.16
C ASN A 4 12.11 9.05 -11.72
N GLY A 5 12.49 10.07 -10.95
CA GLY A 5 12.02 10.30 -9.61
C GLY A 5 10.55 10.66 -9.71
N ILE A 6 9.68 9.68 -9.46
CA ILE A 6 8.26 9.94 -9.26
C ILE A 6 8.19 10.87 -8.05
N SER A 7 7.88 12.14 -8.30
CA SER A 7 7.65 13.12 -7.23
C SER A 7 6.47 12.61 -6.40
N LEU A 8 6.78 12.16 -5.18
CA LEU A 8 5.82 11.59 -4.24
C LEU A 8 4.78 12.64 -3.82
N ASP A 9 5.09 13.93 -3.94
CA ASP A 9 4.20 15.07 -3.68
C ASP A 9 2.94 15.09 -4.54
N ARG A 10 2.90 14.32 -5.63
CA ARG A 10 1.77 14.25 -6.56
C ARG A 10 0.98 12.95 -6.49
N ILE A 11 1.37 12.01 -5.63
CA ILE A 11 0.63 10.75 -5.51
C ILE A 11 -0.62 11.00 -4.64
N THR A 12 -1.76 11.14 -5.31
CA THR A 12 -3.05 11.22 -4.63
C THR A 12 -3.63 9.81 -4.54
N ILE A 13 -3.71 9.25 -3.34
CA ILE A 13 -4.43 7.99 -3.08
C ILE A 13 -5.88 8.35 -2.73
N PRO A 14 -6.87 8.03 -3.57
CA PRO A 14 -8.26 8.32 -3.25
C PRO A 14 -8.68 7.65 -1.95
N ARG A 15 -9.34 8.37 -1.04
CA ARG A 15 -9.66 7.83 0.30
C ARG A 15 -10.49 6.53 0.26
N TRP A 16 -11.30 6.34 -0.79
CA TRP A 16 -12.13 5.15 -0.97
C TRP A 16 -11.32 3.90 -1.39
N THR A 17 -10.12 4.05 -1.96
CA THR A 17 -9.23 2.91 -2.27
C THR A 17 -8.50 2.39 -1.02
N ILE A 18 -8.62 3.08 0.10
CA ILE A 18 -7.98 2.72 1.37
C ILE A 18 -8.95 1.84 2.17
N GLN A 19 -8.91 0.53 1.92
CA GLN A 19 -9.62 -0.46 2.72
C GLN A 19 -8.84 -0.75 4.01
N ARG A 20 -9.18 -0.06 5.10
CA ARG A 20 -8.59 -0.33 6.41
C ARG A 20 -8.85 -1.79 6.78
N GLY A 21 -7.78 -2.57 6.90
CA GLY A 21 -7.81 -3.98 7.31
C GLY A 21 -8.31 -4.16 8.75
N PRO A 22 -8.40 -5.41 9.24
CA PRO A 22 -8.66 -5.66 10.65
C PRO A 22 -7.66 -4.88 11.52
N LYS A 23 -8.16 -4.37 12.63
CA LYS A 23 -7.64 -3.26 13.44
C LYS A 23 -6.26 -3.48 14.08
N ASP A 24 -5.57 -4.57 13.74
CA ASP A 24 -4.50 -5.16 14.53
C ASP A 24 -3.11 -5.14 13.86
N GLU A 25 -2.98 -4.64 12.62
CA GLU A 25 -1.64 -4.41 12.05
C GLU A 25 -1.03 -3.13 12.66
N VAL A 26 -0.02 -3.33 13.49
CA VAL A 26 0.78 -2.27 14.12
C VAL A 26 2.12 -2.15 13.41
N CYS A 27 2.59 -0.93 13.22
CA CYS A 27 3.88 -0.65 12.63
C CYS A 27 5.01 -1.17 13.53
N PRO A 28 5.87 -2.08 13.08
CA PRO A 28 6.92 -2.66 13.92
C PRO A 28 8.00 -1.64 14.31
N CYS A 29 8.08 -0.50 13.60
CA CYS A 29 9.05 0.55 13.86
C CYS A 29 8.59 1.55 14.92
N CYS A 30 7.38 2.10 14.78
CA CYS A 30 6.87 3.17 15.64
C CYS A 30 5.71 2.77 16.56
N GLY A 31 5.16 1.56 16.46
CA GLY A 31 4.05 1.10 17.29
C GLY A 31 2.68 1.71 16.96
N GLU A 32 2.61 2.58 15.96
CA GLU A 32 1.38 3.20 15.48
C GLU A 32 0.57 2.26 14.58
N ALA A 33 -0.72 2.55 14.42
CA ALA A 33 -1.59 1.78 13.53
C ALA A 33 -1.08 1.81 12.07
N ALA A 34 -0.97 0.63 11.46
CA ALA A 34 -0.69 0.49 10.04
C ALA A 34 -2.00 0.37 9.25
N VAL A 35 -1.95 0.82 8.00
CA VAL A 35 -3.07 0.82 7.07
C VAL A 35 -2.73 -0.09 5.90
N LEU A 36 -3.60 -1.07 5.65
CA LEU A 36 -3.59 -1.86 4.43
C LEU A 36 -4.33 -1.10 3.32
N VAL A 37 -3.73 -1.01 2.14
CA VAL A 37 -4.35 -0.52 0.91
C VAL A 37 -4.34 -1.66 -0.09
N LYS A 38 -5.53 -1.96 -0.64
CA LYS A 38 -5.70 -3.00 -1.65
C LYS A 38 -6.03 -2.35 -2.98
N ALA A 39 -5.18 -2.58 -3.98
CA ALA A 39 -5.39 -2.27 -5.38
C ALA A 39 -5.52 -3.57 -6.19
N ASP A 40 -5.91 -3.45 -7.46
CA ASP A 40 -6.22 -4.59 -8.33
C ASP A 40 -5.10 -5.62 -8.46
N ASP A 41 -3.85 -5.17 -8.45
CA ASP A 41 -2.67 -6.01 -8.59
C ASP A 41 -1.63 -5.79 -7.49
N ARG A 42 -1.99 -5.09 -6.41
CA ARG A 42 -1.04 -4.74 -5.37
C ARG A 42 -1.69 -4.50 -4.02
N HIS A 43 -1.11 -5.05 -2.98
CA HIS A 43 -1.47 -4.81 -1.59
C HIS A 43 -0.30 -4.16 -0.87
N VAL A 44 -0.53 -3.04 -0.20
CA VAL A 44 0.51 -2.31 0.53
C VAL A 44 0.04 -2.04 1.94
N THR A 45 0.81 -2.48 2.94
CA THR A 45 0.63 -2.10 4.35
C THR A 45 1.66 -1.05 4.70
N PHE A 46 1.23 0.09 5.22
CA PHE A 46 2.15 1.15 5.65
C PHE A 46 1.62 1.91 6.86
N CYS A 47 2.54 2.53 7.58
CA CYS A 47 2.24 3.52 8.61
C CYS A 47 2.89 4.85 8.20
N ALA A 48 2.63 5.93 8.93
CA ALA A 48 3.22 7.24 8.60
C ALA A 48 4.75 7.24 8.61
N CYS A 49 5.38 6.32 9.37
CA CYS A 49 6.83 6.24 9.53
C CYS A 49 7.51 5.28 8.53
N TYR A 50 6.81 4.29 7.95
CA TYR A 50 7.44 3.23 7.13
C TYR A 50 6.44 2.37 6.33
N ILE A 51 6.90 1.76 5.23
CA ILE A 51 6.16 0.75 4.46
C ILE A 51 6.41 -0.64 5.07
N VAL A 52 5.40 -1.19 5.74
CA VAL A 52 5.50 -2.48 6.46
C VAL A 52 5.55 -3.66 5.51
N SER A 53 4.73 -3.63 4.44
CA SER A 53 4.65 -4.71 3.45
C SER A 53 4.23 -4.15 2.10
N ASP A 54 4.78 -4.71 1.02
CA ASP A 54 4.45 -4.38 -0.35
C ASP A 54 4.40 -5.66 -1.19
N GLN A 55 3.19 -6.10 -1.49
CA GLN A 55 2.93 -7.35 -2.18
C GLN A 55 2.28 -7.10 -3.53
N TRP A 56 2.92 -7.57 -4.59
CA TRP A 56 2.28 -7.66 -5.90
C TRP A 56 1.35 -8.86 -5.94
N ILE A 57 0.09 -8.63 -6.29
CA ILE A 57 -0.96 -9.63 -6.42
C ILE A 57 -1.17 -9.87 -7.92
N PRO A 58 -0.70 -10.99 -8.49
CA PRO A 58 -0.95 -11.28 -9.88
C PRO A 58 -2.45 -11.35 -10.11
N ARG A 59 -2.98 -10.53 -11.03
CA ARG A 59 -4.37 -10.68 -11.47
C ARG A 59 -4.54 -12.11 -11.97
N LYS A 60 -5.41 -12.89 -11.32
CA LYS A 60 -5.90 -14.14 -11.93
C LYS A 60 -6.53 -13.72 -13.26
N ARG A 61 -5.88 -14.03 -14.39
CA ARG A 61 -6.60 -14.08 -15.66
C ARG A 61 -7.71 -15.10 -15.40
N LEU A 62 -8.95 -14.64 -15.39
CA LEU A 62 -10.08 -15.53 -15.64
C LEU A 62 -9.81 -16.10 -17.02
N SER A 63 -9.24 -17.31 -17.07
CA SER A 63 -9.25 -18.13 -18.26
C SER A 63 -10.70 -18.51 -18.48
N SER A 64 -11.40 -17.71 -19.30
CA SER A 64 -12.63 -18.11 -19.97
C SER A 64 -12.28 -18.66 -21.35
#